data_AF-A0A7J3QE81-F1
#
_entry.id   AF-A0A7J3QE81-F1
#
_cell.length_a   1.000
_cell.length_b   1.000
_cell.length_c   1.000
_cell.angle_alpha   90.00
_cell.angle_beta   90.00
_cell.angle_gamma   90.00
#
_symmetry.space_group_name_H-M   'P 1'
#
loop_
_entity.id
_entity.type
_entity.pdbx_description
1 polymer ?
#
loop_
_entity_poly.entity_id
_entity_poly.type
_entity_poly.pdbx_seq_one_letter_code
_entity_poly.pdbx_strand_id
1 'polypeptide(L)'
;MNAKAIIYTVSVLISSVLFILMAIGIIFYTLYSYWSELNALTITIRYLIAIAISLSISSIIAFIFKGNMITDIVEGFIVVLISWILIPFITAFVYFYSIDLNFIDAFFESLSGFSGTG
;
A
#
# COMPACT_ATOMS: atom_id res chain seq x y z
N MET A 1 -12.97 -23.38 -2.73
CA MET A 1 -12.07 -22.23 -2.85
C MET A 1 -12.81 -21.07 -3.52
N ASN A 2 -13.19 -20.08 -2.72
CA ASN A 2 -13.92 -18.89 -3.11
C ASN A 2 -12.93 -17.78 -3.51
N ALA A 3 -12.59 -17.70 -4.79
CA ALA A 3 -11.65 -16.70 -5.29
C ALA A 3 -12.12 -15.25 -5.04
N LYS A 4 -13.43 -14.99 -5.05
CA LYS A 4 -13.99 -13.66 -4.78
C LYS A 4 -13.73 -13.23 -3.32
N ALA A 5 -13.85 -14.17 -2.39
CA ALA A 5 -13.54 -13.91 -0.98
C ALA A 5 -12.05 -13.59 -0.78
N ILE A 6 -11.16 -14.36 -1.41
CA ILE A 6 -9.72 -14.10 -1.38
C ILE A 6 -9.40 -12.69 -1.91
N ILE A 7 -9.92 -12.34 -3.10
CA ILE A 7 -9.69 -11.02 -3.71
C ILE A 7 -10.23 -9.91 -2.81
N TYR A 8 -11.43 -10.08 -2.25
CA TYR A 8 -12.01 -9.10 -1.32
C TYR A 8 -11.11 -8.89 -0.10
N THR A 9 -10.71 -9.96 0.59
CA THR A 9 -9.89 -9.86 1.81
C THR A 9 -8.53 -9.23 1.52
N VAL A 10 -7.84 -9.66 0.45
CA VAL A 10 -6.56 -9.05 0.02
C VAL A 10 -6.74 -7.56 -0.27
N SER A 11 -7.79 -7.18 -0.97
CA SER A 11 -8.05 -5.77 -1.33
C SER A 11 -8.37 -4.91 -0.10
N VAL A 12 -9.09 -5.45 0.88
CA VAL A 12 -9.35 -4.78 2.16
C VAL A 12 -8.04 -4.59 2.94
N LEU A 13 -7.19 -5.61 3.01
CA LEU A 13 -5.89 -5.52 3.67
C LEU A 13 -5.01 -4.44 3.04
N ILE A 14 -4.84 -4.46 1.71
CA ILE A 14 -4.07 -3.44 0.98
C ILE A 14 -4.64 -2.05 1.25
N SER A 15 -5.96 -1.88 1.15
CA SER A 15 -6.61 -0.58 1.39
C SER A 15 -6.38 -0.08 2.81
N SER A 16 -6.44 -0.97 3.81
CA SER A 16 -6.21 -0.62 5.22
C SER A 16 -4.79 -0.13 5.47
N VAL A 17 -3.79 -0.81 4.92
CA VAL A 17 -2.37 -0.41 5.01
C VAL A 17 -2.16 0.93 4.33
N LEU A 18 -2.66 1.10 3.11
CA LEU A 18 -2.54 2.35 2.35
C LEU A 18 -3.25 3.52 3.03
N PHE A 19 -4.37 3.28 3.72
CA PHE A 19 -5.06 4.32 4.48
C PHE A 19 -4.22 4.81 5.67
N ILE A 20 -3.55 3.90 6.38
CA ILE A 20 -2.61 4.25 7.46
C ILE A 20 -1.44 5.07 6.89
N LEU A 21 -0.85 4.61 5.79
CA LEU A 21 0.25 5.30 5.11
C LEU A 21 -0.15 6.69 4.57
N MET A 22 -1.40 6.84 4.10
CA MET A 22 -1.97 8.13 3.71
C MET A 22 -2.03 9.10 4.91
N ALA A 23 -2.56 8.64 6.04
CA ALA A 23 -2.65 9.45 7.26
C ALA A 23 -1.26 9.91 7.71
N ILE A 24 -0.28 9.02 7.70
CA ILE A 24 1.13 9.34 8.01
C ILE A 24 1.67 10.39 7.00
N GLY A 25 1.41 10.22 5.71
CA GLY A 25 1.82 11.18 4.68
C GLY A 25 1.24 12.59 4.89
N ILE A 26 -0.02 12.68 5.31
CA ILE A 26 -0.68 13.96 5.59
C ILE A 26 -0.01 14.65 6.79
N ILE A 27 0.37 13.88 7.82
CA ILE A 27 1.14 14.42 8.96
C ILE A 27 2.49 14.98 8.48
N PHE A 28 3.22 14.26 7.64
CA PHE A 28 4.48 14.76 7.09
C PHE A 28 4.28 15.98 6.17
N TYR A 29 3.21 16.02 5.38
CA TYR A 29 2.89 17.16 4.54
C TYR A 29 2.69 18.43 5.37
N THR A 30 1.93 18.34 6.48
CA THR A 30 1.70 19.50 7.35
C THR A 30 2.98 19.94 8.07
N LEU A 31 3.83 18.98 8.50
CA LEU A 31 5.13 19.28 9.08
C LEU A 31 6.04 20.00 8.08
N TYR A 32 6.28 19.44 6.89
CA TYR A 32 7.17 20.06 5.91
C TYR A 32 6.65 21.40 5.38
N SER A 33 5.32 21.56 5.30
CA SER A 33 4.70 22.84 5.00
C SER A 33 4.99 23.88 6.11
N TYR A 34 4.87 23.49 7.38
CA TYR A 34 5.17 24.37 8.52
C TYR A 34 6.63 24.84 8.54
N TRP A 35 7.58 23.92 8.28
CA TRP A 35 9.02 24.23 8.25
C TRP A 35 9.49 24.85 6.93
N SER A 36 8.60 25.04 5.95
CA SER A 36 8.93 25.59 4.62
C SER A 36 9.99 24.79 3.84
N GLU A 37 10.04 23.48 4.06
CA GLU A 37 10.98 22.56 3.39
C GLU A 37 10.44 22.11 2.01
N LEU A 38 10.68 22.93 0.99
CA LEU A 38 10.10 22.75 -0.36
C LEU A 38 10.42 21.40 -1.01
N ASN A 39 11.63 20.88 -0.82
CA ASN A 39 12.03 19.59 -1.37
C ASN A 39 11.24 18.44 -0.71
N ALA A 40 11.17 18.43 0.62
CA ALA A 40 10.43 17.41 1.37
C ALA A 40 8.92 17.50 1.10
N LEU A 41 8.38 18.71 0.94
CA LEU A 41 7.00 18.94 0.54
C LEU A 41 6.70 18.32 -0.83
N THR A 42 7.57 18.53 -1.82
CA THR A 42 7.42 18.00 -3.18
C THR A 42 7.42 16.48 -3.17
N ILE A 43 8.36 15.86 -2.45
CA ILE A 43 8.40 14.39 -2.29
C ILE A 43 7.13 13.88 -1.63
N THR A 44 6.66 14.55 -0.58
CA THR A 44 5.45 14.14 0.16
C THR A 44 4.19 14.26 -0.70
N ILE A 45 4.09 15.27 -1.55
CA ILE A 45 2.98 15.38 -2.52
C ILE A 45 3.01 14.21 -3.50
N ARG A 46 4.18 13.86 -4.07
CA ARG A 46 4.32 12.70 -4.96
C ARG A 46 3.94 11.39 -4.25
N TYR A 47 4.38 11.22 -3.02
CA TYR A 47 4.01 10.09 -2.15
C TYR A 47 2.50 10.00 -1.95
N LEU A 48 1.83 11.11 -1.61
CA LEU A 48 0.38 11.15 -1.41
C LEU A 48 -0.39 10.82 -2.70
N ILE A 49 0.08 11.29 -3.86
CA ILE A 49 -0.51 10.96 -5.17
C ILE A 49 -0.39 9.45 -5.45
N ALA A 50 0.79 8.87 -5.26
CA ALA A 50 1.00 7.44 -5.47
C ALA A 50 0.07 6.59 -4.58
N ILE A 51 -0.02 6.94 -3.29
CA ILE A 51 -0.93 6.26 -2.36
C ILE A 51 -2.39 6.47 -2.75
N ALA A 52 -2.80 7.68 -3.13
CA ALA A 52 -4.19 7.96 -3.51
C ALA A 52 -4.63 7.09 -4.70
N ILE A 53 -3.77 6.91 -5.70
CA ILE A 53 -4.04 6.05 -6.86
C ILE A 53 -4.16 4.60 -6.41
N SER A 54 -3.17 4.07 -5.69
CA SER A 54 -3.17 2.67 -5.23
C SER A 54 -4.35 2.37 -4.30
N LEU A 55 -4.66 3.28 -3.37
CA LEU A 55 -5.78 3.17 -2.44
C LEU A 55 -7.11 3.20 -3.17
N SER A 56 -7.26 4.03 -4.20
CA SER A 56 -8.47 4.09 -5.02
C SER A 56 -8.70 2.76 -5.73
N ILE A 57 -7.65 2.20 -6.35
CA ILE A 57 -7.72 0.90 -7.04
C ILE A 57 -8.12 -0.21 -6.06
N SER A 58 -7.41 -0.33 -4.93
CA SER A 58 -7.69 -1.38 -3.95
C SER A 58 -9.08 -1.24 -3.33
N SER A 59 -9.53 0.00 -3.07
CA SER A 59 -10.85 0.28 -2.50
C SER A 59 -11.97 -0.03 -3.51
N ILE A 60 -11.77 0.26 -4.80
CA ILE A 60 -12.73 -0.10 -5.85
C ILE A 60 -12.87 -1.62 -5.94
N ILE A 61 -11.75 -2.36 -5.94
CA ILE A 61 -11.78 -3.83 -5.97
C ILE A 61 -12.49 -4.37 -4.71
N ALA A 62 -12.16 -3.85 -3.54
CA ALA A 62 -12.83 -4.22 -2.29
C ALA A 62 -14.34 -3.93 -2.33
N PHE A 63 -14.76 -2.83 -2.94
CA PHE A 63 -16.16 -2.48 -3.10
C PHE A 63 -16.89 -3.44 -4.05
N ILE A 64 -16.29 -3.80 -5.19
CA ILE A 64 -16.86 -4.74 -6.18
C ILE A 64 -17.12 -6.12 -5.56
N PHE A 65 -16.19 -6.62 -4.74
CA PHE A 65 -16.29 -7.95 -4.13
C PHE A 65 -16.80 -7.93 -2.69
N LYS A 66 -17.41 -6.83 -2.24
CA LYS A 66 -17.91 -6.68 -0.87
C LYS A 66 -18.85 -7.82 -0.47
N GLY A 67 -18.67 -8.32 0.76
CA GLY A 67 -19.52 -9.35 1.36
C GLY A 67 -19.09 -10.79 1.07
N ASN A 68 -18.04 -11.01 0.25
CA ASN A 68 -17.45 -12.33 0.07
C ASN A 68 -16.46 -12.61 1.21
N MET A 69 -16.83 -13.42 2.20
CA MET A 69 -15.97 -13.75 3.33
C MET A 69 -15.25 -15.08 3.10
N ILE A 70 -13.99 -15.16 3.57
CA ILE A 70 -13.26 -16.43 3.62
C ILE A 70 -13.90 -17.36 4.64
N THR A 71 -14.02 -18.64 4.29
CA THR A 71 -14.63 -19.65 5.18
C THR A 71 -13.71 -20.84 5.44
N ASP A 72 -12.64 -20.97 4.66
CA ASP A 72 -11.69 -22.08 4.74
C ASP A 72 -10.30 -21.57 5.18
N ILE A 73 -9.57 -22.39 5.94
CA ILE A 73 -8.20 -22.10 6.35
C ILE A 73 -7.25 -22.00 5.14
N VAL A 74 -7.49 -22.79 4.09
CA VAL A 74 -6.68 -22.76 2.86
C VAL A 74 -6.81 -21.40 2.17
N GLU A 75 -8.01 -20.81 2.17
CA GLU A 75 -8.25 -19.46 1.64
C GLU A 75 -7.49 -18.41 2.45
N GLY A 76 -7.46 -18.56 3.78
CA GLY A 76 -6.66 -17.70 4.67
C GLY A 76 -5.16 -17.74 4.35
N PHE A 77 -4.58 -18.93 4.16
CA PHE A 77 -3.17 -19.05 3.76
C PHE A 77 -2.87 -18.40 2.40
N ILE A 78 -3.78 -18.54 1.44
CA ILE A 78 -3.63 -17.90 0.13
C ILE A 78 -3.69 -16.37 0.26
N VAL A 79 -4.61 -15.83 1.07
CA VAL A 79 -4.68 -14.39 1.35
C VAL A 79 -3.36 -13.90 1.92
N VAL A 80 -2.80 -14.58 2.92
CA VAL A 80 -1.50 -14.22 3.51
C VAL A 80 -0.42 -14.22 2.43
N LEU A 81 -0.25 -15.31 1.68
CA LEU A 81 0.80 -15.40 0.65
C LEU A 81 0.69 -14.29 -0.41
N ILE A 82 -0.52 -13.99 -0.87
CA ILE A 82 -0.75 -12.92 -1.85
C ILE A 82 -0.46 -11.55 -1.25
N SER A 83 -0.93 -11.27 -0.03
CA SER A 83 -0.71 -9.99 0.64
C SER A 83 0.77 -9.72 0.90
N TRP A 84 1.55 -10.76 1.25
CA TRP A 84 2.99 -10.66 1.46
C TRP A 84 3.78 -10.28 0.20
N ILE A 85 3.21 -10.49 -0.99
CA ILE A 85 3.82 -10.10 -2.27
C ILE A 85 3.26 -8.76 -2.75
N LEU A 86 1.93 -8.63 -2.75
CA LEU A 86 1.26 -7.47 -3.33
C LEU A 86 1.45 -6.19 -2.51
N ILE A 87 1.45 -6.27 -1.17
CA ILE A 87 1.65 -5.07 -0.35
C ILE A 87 3.03 -4.47 -0.64
N PRO A 88 4.15 -5.23 -0.52
CA PRO A 88 5.47 -4.71 -0.89
C PRO A 88 5.57 -4.24 -2.34
N PHE A 89 4.94 -4.94 -3.28
CA PHE A 89 4.95 -4.52 -4.68
C PHE A 89 4.27 -3.16 -4.89
N ILE A 90 3.14 -2.93 -4.23
CA ILE A 90 2.41 -1.66 -4.31
C ILE A 90 3.18 -0.54 -3.60
N THR A 91 3.76 -0.79 -2.43
CA THR A 91 4.55 0.22 -1.72
C THR A 91 5.90 0.50 -2.40
N ALA A 92 6.44 -0.44 -3.18
CA ALA A 92 7.61 -0.21 -4.03
C ALA A 92 7.32 0.85 -5.11
N PHE A 93 6.12 0.83 -5.69
CA PHE A 93 5.69 1.87 -6.63
C PHE A 93 5.68 3.26 -5.98
N VAL A 94 5.34 3.35 -4.69
CA VAL A 94 5.39 4.62 -3.96
C VAL A 94 6.82 5.16 -3.87
N TYR A 95 7.81 4.32 -3.51
CA TYR A 95 9.21 4.73 -3.51
C TYR A 95 9.70 5.13 -4.91
N PHE A 96 9.44 4.27 -5.90
CA PHE A 96 9.80 4.54 -7.30
C PHE A 96 9.25 5.88 -7.79
N TYR A 97 7.97 6.17 -7.49
CA TYR A 97 7.33 7.40 -7.97
C TYR A 97 7.65 8.64 -7.12
N SER A 98 7.93 8.51 -5.83
CA SER A 98 8.10 9.67 -4.95
C SER A 98 9.54 10.18 -4.87
N ILE A 99 10.51 9.28 -4.89
CA ILE A 99 11.94 9.58 -4.71
C ILE A 99 12.82 9.06 -5.86
N ASP A 100 12.21 8.60 -6.95
CA ASP A 100 12.93 8.11 -8.15
C ASP A 100 13.91 6.96 -7.87
N LEU A 101 13.64 6.16 -6.83
CA LEU A 101 14.42 4.98 -6.50
C LEU A 101 14.22 3.91 -7.57
N ASN A 102 15.31 3.23 -7.99
CA ASN A 102 15.22 2.13 -8.95
C ASN A 102 14.18 1.11 -8.51
N PHE A 103 13.36 0.57 -9.41
CA PHE A 103 12.25 -0.31 -9.02
C PHE A 103 12.70 -1.57 -8.26
N ILE A 104 13.87 -2.14 -8.59
CA ILE A 104 14.40 -3.32 -7.90
C ILE A 104 14.78 -2.94 -6.47
N ASP A 105 15.50 -1.84 -6.29
CA ASP A 105 15.89 -1.31 -4.97
C ASP A 105 14.64 -0.93 -4.17
N ALA A 106 13.68 -0.25 -4.80
CA ALA A 106 12.40 0.11 -4.20
C ALA A 106 11.60 -1.12 -3.75
N PHE A 107 11.61 -2.20 -4.53
CA PHE A 107 10.97 -3.45 -4.16
C PHE A 107 11.69 -4.14 -3.00
N PHE A 108 13.02 -4.13 -3.02
CA PHE A 108 13.83 -4.65 -1.93
C PHE A 108 13.56 -3.90 -0.62
N GLU A 109 13.66 -2.58 -0.61
CA GLU A 109 13.40 -1.73 0.56
C GLU A 109 11.96 -1.89 1.07
N SER A 110 11.00 -1.94 0.16
CA SER A 110 9.60 -2.15 0.49
C SER A 110 9.35 -3.52 1.15
N LEU A 111 9.97 -4.58 0.64
CA LEU A 111 9.87 -5.93 1.21
C LEU A 111 10.61 -6.03 2.55
N SER A 112 11.79 -5.41 2.67
CA SER A 112 12.57 -5.37 3.91
C SER A 112 11.79 -4.68 5.03
N GLY A 113 11.27 -3.48 4.75
CA GLY A 113 10.46 -2.72 5.70
C GLY A 113 9.16 -3.43 6.08
N PHE A 114 8.45 -4.03 5.11
CA PHE A 114 7.20 -4.77 5.38
C PHE A 114 7.43 -6.02 6.24
N SER A 115 8.55 -6.71 6.04
CA SER A 115 8.90 -7.92 6.81
C SER A 115 9.54 -7.63 8.17
N GLY A 116 9.94 -6.37 8.42
CA GLY A 116 10.69 -5.99 9.63
C GLY A 116 12.15 -6.45 9.62
N THR A 117 12.72 -6.72 8.44
CA THR A 117 14.12 -7.16 8.30
C THR A 117 15.10 -6.03 8.59
N GLY A 118 14.79 -4.81 8.13
CA GLY A 118 15.65 -3.64 8.23
C GLY A 118 15.89 -3.02 6.87
#